data_AF-A0A397SA53-F1
#
_entry.id   AF-A0A397SA53-F1
#
_cell.length_a   1.000
_cell.length_b   1.000
_cell.length_c   1.000
_cell.angle_alpha   90.00
_cell.angle_beta   90.00
_cell.angle_gamma   90.00
#
_symmetry.space_group_name_H-M   'P 1'
#
loop_
_entity.id
_entity.type
_entity.pdbx_description
1 polymer ?
#
loop_
_entity_poly.entity_id
_entity_poly.type
_entity_poly.pdbx_seq_one_letter_code
_entity_poly.pdbx_strand_id
1 'polypeptide(L)'
;MALKETNATTAEQMHEVAKYCIIDALSYQRLMVKHNAINKYREVASVAFLSLFDAHYFAGGMKVCNLLSASTWQRGILTSMISSQQIETGKFPGAYVFPPVKGLENRRPVITGLDFASLYPSLIMTYNLSLDKIILSQEHAVSVEKSDKRLHKIEFLFNNNPQRAWSVRHNNIPKEKGLYINVLEYLSAKRNELKRRLAPLKAKKEDMDLVISSMGKGLSLSEAIEQVLANAEKEKHS
;
A
#
# COMPACT_ATOMS: atom_id res chain seq x y z
N MET A 1 53.03 -41.57 -5.07
CA MET A 1 51.91 -40.96 -5.83
C MET A 1 52.03 -39.47 -5.59
N ALA A 2 52.73 -38.78 -6.49
CA ALA A 2 53.14 -37.40 -6.31
C ALA A 2 51.91 -36.48 -6.23
N LEU A 3 51.87 -35.64 -5.18
CA LEU A 3 51.04 -34.45 -5.13
C LEU A 3 51.40 -33.61 -6.36
N LYS A 4 50.53 -33.62 -7.37
CA LYS A 4 50.65 -32.71 -8.51
C LYS A 4 50.65 -31.29 -7.95
N GLU A 5 51.77 -30.60 -8.13
CA GLU A 5 51.88 -29.16 -7.86
C GLU A 5 50.68 -28.47 -8.50
N THR A 6 49.86 -27.81 -7.68
CA THR A 6 48.80 -26.93 -8.15
C THR A 6 49.48 -25.79 -8.89
N ASN A 7 49.42 -25.82 -10.22
CA ASN A 7 49.91 -24.75 -11.08
C ASN A 7 49.37 -23.41 -10.53
N ALA A 8 50.24 -22.42 -10.30
CA ALA A 8 49.88 -21.13 -9.70
C ALA A 8 48.66 -20.47 -10.39
N THR A 9 48.51 -20.69 -11.70
CA THR A 9 47.36 -20.30 -12.53
C THR A 9 46.03 -20.89 -12.08
N THR A 10 46.00 -22.12 -11.57
CA THR A 10 44.77 -22.74 -11.03
C THR A 10 44.40 -22.13 -9.68
N ALA A 11 45.39 -21.78 -8.85
CA ALA A 11 45.15 -21.09 -7.58
C ALA A 11 44.64 -19.66 -7.79
N GLU A 12 45.18 -18.93 -8.78
CA GLU A 12 44.71 -17.60 -9.17
C GLU A 12 43.26 -17.62 -9.70
N GLN A 13 42.93 -18.59 -10.56
CA GLN A 13 41.57 -18.78 -11.06
C GLN A 13 40.58 -19.11 -9.92
N MET A 14 40.97 -19.98 -8.98
CA MET A 14 40.14 -20.28 -7.80
C MET A 14 39.97 -19.07 -6.89
N HIS A 15 41.00 -18.22 -6.76
CA HIS A 15 40.91 -16.96 -6.02
C HIS A 15 39.94 -15.97 -6.69
N GLU A 16 39.96 -15.86 -8.02
CA GLU A 16 39.03 -15.02 -8.78
C GLU A 16 37.58 -15.48 -8.61
N VAL A 17 37.32 -16.80 -8.69
CA VAL A 17 36.00 -17.38 -8.43
C VAL A 17 35.55 -17.09 -6.99
N ALA A 18 36.44 -17.25 -6.00
CA ALA A 18 36.11 -16.94 -4.61
C ALA A 18 35.77 -15.46 -4.43
N LYS A 19 36.53 -14.56 -5.07
CA LYS A 19 36.26 -13.11 -5.06
C LYS A 19 34.91 -12.79 -5.68
N TYR A 20 34.57 -13.41 -6.81
CA TYR A 20 33.27 -13.26 -7.45
C TYR A 20 32.13 -13.73 -6.53
N CYS A 21 32.24 -14.91 -5.91
CA CYS A 21 31.24 -15.41 -4.96
C CYS A 21 31.05 -14.49 -3.74
N ILE A 22 32.12 -13.88 -3.24
CA ILE A 22 32.05 -12.90 -2.15
C ILE A 22 31.28 -11.65 -2.60
N ILE A 23 31.57 -11.14 -3.80
CA ILE A 23 30.89 -9.98 -4.36
C ILE A 23 29.40 -10.26 -4.54
N ASP A 24 29.04 -11.43 -5.09
CA ASP A 24 27.64 -11.83 -5.28
C ASP A 24 26.90 -11.90 -3.94
N ALA A 25 27.46 -12.60 -2.95
CA ALA A 25 26.85 -12.71 -1.62
C ALA A 25 26.64 -11.34 -0.94
N LEU A 26 27.64 -10.45 -1.02
CA LEU A 26 27.55 -9.10 -0.46
C LEU A 26 26.54 -8.23 -1.22
N SER A 27 26.44 -8.40 -2.53
CA SER A 27 25.51 -7.64 -3.38
C SER A 27 24.05 -7.93 -3.00
N TYR A 28 23.70 -9.18 -2.70
CA TYR A 28 22.37 -9.53 -2.20
C TYR A 28 22.04 -8.85 -0.87
N GLN A 29 22.98 -8.85 0.09
CA GLN A 29 22.79 -8.19 1.38
C GLN A 29 22.60 -6.67 1.21
N ARG A 30 23.42 -6.04 0.37
CA ARG A 30 23.31 -4.61 0.04
C ARG A 30 21.96 -4.29 -0.61
N LEU A 31 21.48 -5.14 -1.53
CA LEU A 31 20.19 -4.97 -2.18
C LEU A 31 19.04 -5.04 -1.17
N MET A 32 19.08 -6.00 -0.25
CA MET A 32 18.07 -6.16 0.80
C MET A 32 17.98 -4.92 1.71
N VAL A 33 19.12 -4.34 2.08
CA VAL A 33 19.18 -3.08 2.84
C VAL A 33 18.66 -1.91 2.01
N LYS A 34 19.08 -1.79 0.75
CA LYS A 34 18.67 -0.68 -0.15
C LYS A 34 17.17 -0.68 -0.43
N HIS A 35 16.55 -1.86 -0.59
CA HIS A 35 15.10 -1.98 -0.74
C HIS A 35 14.34 -1.90 0.59
N ASN A 36 15.04 -1.87 1.73
CA ASN A 36 14.45 -1.84 3.06
C ASN A 36 13.43 -2.97 3.27
N ALA A 37 13.71 -4.15 2.69
CA ALA A 37 12.72 -5.21 2.53
C ALA A 37 12.22 -5.76 3.87
N ILE A 38 13.13 -6.01 4.81
CA ILE A 38 12.80 -6.54 6.15
C ILE A 38 11.91 -5.56 6.91
N ASN A 39 12.27 -4.28 6.96
CA ASN A 39 11.49 -3.28 7.68
C ASN A 39 10.09 -3.10 7.08
N LYS A 40 9.96 -3.17 5.75
CA LYS A 40 8.65 -3.13 5.08
C LYS A 40 7.75 -4.27 5.56
N TYR A 41 8.26 -5.50 5.57
CA TYR A 41 7.47 -6.65 6.05
C TYR A 41 7.21 -6.61 7.55
N ARG A 42 8.14 -6.08 8.35
CA ARG A 42 7.96 -5.90 9.79
C ARG A 42 6.79 -4.96 10.10
N GLU A 43 6.67 -3.84 9.39
CA GLU A 43 5.54 -2.92 9.55
C GLU A 43 4.21 -3.58 9.17
N VAL A 44 4.18 -4.33 8.05
CA VAL A 44 2.97 -5.06 7.63
C VAL A 44 2.58 -6.13 8.65
N ALA A 45 3.56 -6.88 9.17
CA ALA A 45 3.36 -7.89 10.19
C ALA A 45 2.77 -7.28 11.48
N SER A 46 3.32 -6.14 11.92
CA SER A 46 2.84 -5.43 13.09
C SER A 46 1.42 -4.87 12.91
N VAL A 47 1.12 -4.27 11.75
CA VAL A 47 -0.21 -3.71 11.47
C VAL A 47 -1.27 -4.80 11.33
N ALA A 48 -0.93 -5.93 10.71
CA ALA A 48 -1.86 -7.02 10.44
C ALA A 48 -1.86 -8.12 11.52
N PHE A 49 -1.11 -7.99 12.61
CA PHE A 49 -0.95 -8.98 13.69
C PHE A 49 -0.46 -10.37 13.23
N LEU A 50 0.46 -10.39 12.25
CA LEU A 50 1.00 -11.62 11.67
C LEU A 50 2.46 -11.85 12.08
N SER A 51 2.94 -13.07 11.90
CA SER A 51 4.39 -13.33 11.94
C SER A 51 5.09 -12.67 10.76
N LEU A 52 6.41 -12.44 10.88
CA LEU A 52 7.21 -11.90 9.77
C LEU A 52 7.20 -12.86 8.57
N PHE A 53 7.22 -14.16 8.84
CA PHE A 53 7.10 -15.21 7.82
C PHE A 53 5.79 -15.07 7.06
N ASP A 54 4.67 -14.96 7.78
CA ASP A 54 3.35 -14.87 7.18
C ASP A 54 3.16 -13.60 6.35
N ALA A 55 3.69 -12.48 6.84
CA ALA A 55 3.66 -11.22 6.11
C ALA A 55 4.42 -11.27 4.77
N HIS A 56 5.47 -12.09 4.70
CA HIS A 56 6.28 -12.28 3.49
C HIS A 56 5.64 -13.26 2.51
N TYR A 57 5.31 -14.47 2.95
CA TYR A 57 4.93 -15.57 2.05
C TYR A 57 3.46 -15.55 1.63
N PHE A 58 2.55 -14.99 2.43
CA PHE A 58 1.12 -15.05 2.14
C PHE A 58 0.57 -13.78 1.49
N ALA A 59 -0.51 -13.98 0.73
CA ALA A 59 -1.19 -12.94 -0.03
C ALA A 59 -1.89 -11.89 0.86
N GLY A 60 -2.32 -10.79 0.23
CA GLY A 60 -3.03 -9.70 0.89
C GLY A 60 -4.28 -10.12 1.66
N GLY A 61 -5.01 -11.13 1.16
CA GLY A 61 -6.23 -11.62 1.80
C GLY A 61 -6.03 -12.05 3.25
N MET A 62 -4.96 -12.81 3.54
CA MET A 62 -4.69 -13.29 4.90
C MET A 62 -4.38 -12.14 5.87
N LYS A 63 -3.69 -11.09 5.39
CA LYS A 63 -3.40 -9.87 6.17
C LYS A 63 -4.68 -9.14 6.55
N VAL A 64 -5.62 -9.03 5.60
CA VAL A 64 -6.93 -8.41 5.83
C VAL A 64 -7.77 -9.27 6.78
N CYS A 65 -7.84 -10.58 6.55
CA CYS A 65 -8.59 -11.49 7.42
C CYS A 65 -8.10 -11.41 8.87
N ASN A 66 -6.79 -11.49 9.11
CA ASN A 66 -6.25 -11.46 10.47
C ASN A 66 -6.49 -10.11 11.17
N LEU A 67 -6.33 -9.00 10.45
CA LEU A 67 -6.64 -7.66 10.96
C LEU A 67 -8.14 -7.50 11.31
N LEU A 68 -9.02 -8.02 10.44
CA LEU A 68 -10.46 -8.02 10.68
C LEU A 68 -10.81 -8.90 11.88
N SER A 69 -10.26 -10.11 11.98
CA SER A 69 -10.50 -11.03 13.10
C SER A 69 -10.05 -10.46 14.44
N ALA A 70 -8.90 -9.77 14.48
CA ALA A 70 -8.46 -9.07 15.68
C ALA A 70 -9.43 -7.94 16.07
N SER A 71 -9.97 -7.23 15.09
CA SER A 71 -10.92 -6.13 15.30
C SER A 71 -12.32 -6.62 15.70
N THR A 72 -12.77 -7.76 15.17
CA THR A 72 -14.07 -8.36 15.53
C THR A 72 -14.03 -8.94 16.94
N TRP A 73 -12.90 -9.54 17.34
CA TRP A 73 -12.68 -10.05 18.69
C TRP A 73 -12.88 -8.97 19.75
N GLN A 74 -12.32 -7.76 19.53
CA GLN A 74 -12.50 -6.61 20.42
C GLN A 74 -13.96 -6.16 20.55
N ARG A 75 -14.80 -6.43 19.55
CA ARG A 75 -16.23 -6.07 19.54
C ARG A 75 -17.15 -7.22 19.97
N GLY A 76 -16.60 -8.38 20.31
CA GLY A 76 -17.40 -9.58 20.62
C GLY A 76 -18.17 -10.12 19.41
N ILE A 77 -17.67 -9.89 18.19
CA ILE A 77 -18.28 -10.38 16.93
C ILE A 77 -17.53 -11.63 16.48
N LEU A 78 -18.27 -12.68 16.11
CA LEU A 78 -17.71 -13.91 15.55
C LEU A 78 -17.66 -13.84 14.03
N THR A 79 -16.55 -14.28 13.44
CA THR A 79 -16.36 -14.40 12.00
C THR A 79 -16.66 -15.83 11.54
N SER A 80 -17.53 -15.98 10.54
CA SER A 80 -17.75 -17.28 9.89
C SER A 80 -16.58 -17.59 8.94
N MET A 81 -16.05 -18.81 9.03
CA MET A 81 -15.03 -19.34 8.10
C MET A 81 -15.64 -20.29 7.07
N ILE A 82 -16.97 -20.35 6.99
CA ILE A 82 -17.68 -21.21 6.05
C ILE A 82 -17.48 -20.67 4.64
N SER A 83 -16.96 -21.49 3.73
CA SER A 83 -16.88 -21.14 2.32
C SER A 83 -18.29 -21.04 1.72
N SER A 84 -18.55 -19.95 0.99
CA SER A 84 -19.79 -19.86 0.21
C SER A 84 -19.73 -20.88 -0.93
N GLN A 85 -20.66 -21.83 -0.93
CA GLN A 85 -20.77 -22.83 -2.01
C GLN A 85 -21.32 -22.24 -3.31
N GLN A 86 -21.99 -21.07 -3.23
CA GLN A 86 -22.45 -20.32 -4.38
C GLN A 86 -21.32 -19.44 -4.91
N ILE A 87 -20.68 -19.89 -5.99
CA ILE A 87 -19.80 -19.05 -6.78
C ILE A 87 -20.70 -18.30 -7.77
N GLU A 88 -20.95 -17.02 -7.52
CA GLU A 88 -21.65 -16.17 -8.48
C GLU A 88 -20.79 -16.03 -9.75
N THR A 89 -21.30 -16.51 -10.87
CA THR A 89 -20.65 -16.41 -12.18
C THR A 89 -20.95 -15.02 -12.76
N GLY A 90 -19.99 -14.10 -12.71
CA GLY A 90 -20.14 -12.75 -13.26
C GLY A 90 -19.05 -11.81 -12.78
N LYS A 91 -18.85 -10.71 -13.51
CA LYS A 91 -17.97 -9.60 -13.08
C LYS A 91 -18.83 -8.40 -12.72
N PHE A 92 -18.54 -7.78 -11.58
CA PHE A 92 -19.15 -6.48 -11.25
C PHE A 92 -18.65 -5.40 -12.22
N PRO A 93 -19.49 -4.40 -12.55
CA PRO A 93 -19.04 -3.27 -13.37
C PRO A 93 -17.90 -2.54 -12.64
N GLY A 94 -16.81 -2.31 -13.38
CA GLY A 94 -15.61 -1.67 -12.86
C GLY A 94 -15.68 -0.14 -12.86
N ALA A 95 -14.51 0.48 -12.74
CA ALA A 95 -14.39 1.94 -12.85
C ALA A 95 -14.75 2.41 -14.27
N TYR A 96 -15.41 3.57 -14.34
CA TYR A 96 -15.67 4.25 -15.61
C TYR A 96 -14.45 5.07 -16.03
N VAL A 97 -14.07 4.94 -17.31
CA VAL A 97 -12.97 5.71 -17.90
C VAL A 97 -13.55 6.64 -18.95
N PHE A 98 -13.30 7.93 -18.81
CA PHE A 98 -13.69 8.91 -19.81
C PHE A 98 -12.96 8.63 -21.14
N PRO A 99 -13.65 8.69 -22.29
CA PRO A 99 -13.00 8.59 -23.58
C PRO A 99 -11.91 9.67 -23.73
N PRO A 100 -10.65 9.29 -24.00
CA PRO A 100 -9.57 10.26 -24.08
C PRO A 100 -9.66 11.08 -25.37
N VAL A 101 -9.47 12.39 -25.25
CA VAL A 101 -9.20 13.26 -26.41
C VAL A 101 -7.72 13.09 -26.78
N LYS A 102 -7.45 12.45 -27.91
CA LYS A 102 -6.08 12.20 -28.38
C LYS A 102 -5.52 13.45 -29.05
N GLY A 103 -4.28 13.80 -28.75
CA GLY A 103 -3.58 14.92 -29.37
C GLY A 103 -2.52 15.51 -28.45
N LEU A 104 -1.71 16.39 -29.01
CA LEU A 104 -0.76 17.20 -28.26
C LEU A 104 -1.43 18.53 -27.92
N GLU A 105 -1.71 18.77 -26.64
CA GLU A 105 -2.28 20.02 -26.17
C GLU A 105 -1.16 21.05 -25.92
N ASN A 106 -0.98 21.97 -26.87
CA ASN A 106 0.05 23.01 -26.81
C ASN A 106 -0.49 24.39 -26.41
N ARG A 107 -1.82 24.56 -26.29
CA ARG A 107 -2.43 25.89 -26.14
C ARG A 107 -2.75 26.23 -24.69
N ARG A 108 -3.01 25.22 -23.84
CA ARG A 108 -3.38 25.42 -22.44
C ARG A 108 -2.68 24.41 -21.54
N PRO A 109 -2.28 24.80 -20.32
CA PRO A 109 -1.82 23.84 -19.33
C PRO A 109 -2.96 22.86 -19.01
N VAL A 110 -2.71 21.57 -19.25
CA VAL A 110 -3.63 20.52 -18.82
C VAL A 110 -3.48 20.35 -17.31
N ILE A 111 -4.56 20.53 -16.56
CA ILE A 111 -4.57 20.19 -15.14
C ILE A 111 -4.61 18.67 -15.02
N THR A 112 -3.44 18.04 -14.89
CA THR A 112 -3.27 16.59 -14.84
C THR A 112 -3.29 16.01 -13.41
N GLY A 113 -3.57 16.83 -12.38
CA GLY A 113 -3.30 16.48 -10.98
C GLY A 113 -4.49 16.47 -10.01
N LEU A 114 -5.73 16.63 -10.48
CA LEU A 114 -6.90 16.56 -9.60
C LEU A 114 -7.34 15.11 -9.40
N ASP A 115 -6.84 14.48 -8.33
CA ASP A 115 -7.26 13.15 -7.89
C ASP A 115 -7.98 13.19 -6.54
N PHE A 116 -8.68 12.09 -6.25
CA PHE A 116 -9.21 11.83 -4.91
C PHE A 116 -8.20 10.99 -4.11
N ALA A 117 -7.70 11.54 -3.01
CA ALA A 117 -6.90 10.79 -2.06
C ALA A 117 -7.74 9.67 -1.41
N SER A 118 -7.38 8.41 -1.68
CA SER A 118 -8.03 7.22 -1.09
C SER A 118 -9.54 7.13 -1.36
N LEU A 119 -9.96 7.34 -2.62
CA LEU A 119 -11.37 7.32 -3.05
C LEU A 119 -12.22 6.19 -2.45
N TYR A 120 -11.85 4.92 -2.68
CA TYR A 120 -12.66 3.78 -2.22
C TYR A 120 -12.76 3.68 -0.69
N PRO A 121 -11.65 3.74 0.08
CA PRO A 121 -11.75 3.84 1.54
C PRO A 121 -12.65 4.98 2.01
N SER A 122 -12.53 6.17 1.41
CA SER A 122 -13.34 7.33 1.76
C SER A 122 -14.83 7.10 1.52
N LEU A 123 -15.21 6.46 0.41
CA LEU A 123 -16.59 6.07 0.14
C LEU A 123 -17.10 5.03 1.15
N ILE A 124 -16.30 3.99 1.44
CA ILE A 124 -16.65 2.95 2.43
C ILE A 124 -16.91 3.59 3.80
N MET A 125 -16.03 4.49 4.23
CA MET A 125 -16.17 5.22 5.49
C MET A 125 -17.41 6.11 5.48
N THR A 126 -17.61 6.92 4.43
CA THR A 126 -18.70 7.90 4.35
C THR A 126 -20.08 7.26 4.34
N TYR A 127 -20.25 6.17 3.59
CA TYR A 127 -21.53 5.48 3.44
C TYR A 127 -21.71 4.32 4.44
N ASN A 128 -20.82 4.19 5.43
CA ASN A 128 -20.82 3.11 6.42
C ASN A 128 -20.87 1.69 5.81
N LEU A 129 -20.17 1.46 4.70
CA LEU A 129 -20.26 0.19 3.96
C LEU A 129 -19.52 -0.91 4.73
N SER A 130 -20.22 -1.61 5.60
CA SER A 130 -19.69 -2.75 6.33
C SER A 130 -20.72 -3.86 6.48
N LEU A 131 -20.23 -5.10 6.62
CA LEU A 131 -21.11 -6.28 6.73
C LEU A 131 -22.07 -6.16 7.93
N ASP A 132 -21.64 -5.57 9.04
CA ASP A 132 -22.46 -5.37 10.24
C ASP A 132 -23.48 -4.22 10.13
N LYS A 133 -23.51 -3.50 9.01
CA LYS A 133 -24.36 -2.32 8.77
C LYS A 133 -25.18 -2.39 7.48
N ILE A 134 -24.99 -3.43 6.68
CA ILE A 134 -25.76 -3.69 5.46
C ILE A 134 -27.02 -4.48 5.81
N ILE A 135 -28.15 -4.01 5.28
CA ILE A 135 -29.46 -4.64 5.35
C ILE A 135 -29.83 -5.06 3.92
N LEU A 136 -30.19 -6.34 3.76
CA LEU A 136 -30.60 -6.90 2.46
C LEU A 136 -32.13 -7.00 2.31
N SER A 137 -32.86 -7.09 3.43
CA SER A 137 -34.32 -7.16 3.43
C SER A 137 -34.96 -5.78 3.46
N GLN A 138 -35.88 -5.53 2.52
CA GLN A 138 -36.69 -4.31 2.45
C GLN A 138 -37.53 -4.11 3.72
N GLU A 139 -38.12 -5.17 4.26
CA GLU A 139 -38.97 -5.11 5.46
C GLU A 139 -38.16 -4.64 6.67
N HIS A 140 -36.93 -5.16 6.81
CA HIS A 140 -36.03 -4.75 7.86
C HIS A 140 -35.57 -3.31 7.69
N ALA A 141 -35.32 -2.87 6.45
CA ALA A 141 -34.98 -1.47 6.17
C ALA A 141 -36.11 -0.51 6.59
N VAL A 142 -37.37 -0.83 6.27
CA VAL A 142 -38.54 -0.03 6.68
C VAL A 142 -38.69 0.00 8.20
N SER A 143 -38.45 -1.12 8.88
CA SER A 143 -38.44 -1.16 10.35
C SER A 143 -37.37 -0.25 10.95
N VAL A 144 -36.16 -0.26 10.38
CA VAL A 144 -35.05 0.59 10.83
C VAL A 144 -35.30 2.07 10.54
N GLU A 145 -35.91 2.43 9.42
CA GLU A 145 -36.30 3.82 9.14
C GLU A 145 -37.35 4.33 10.13
N LYS A 146 -38.31 3.49 10.53
CA LYS A 146 -39.28 3.84 11.59
C LYS A 146 -38.62 4.07 12.96
N SER A 147 -37.42 3.52 13.18
CA SER A 147 -36.62 3.72 14.39
C SER A 147 -35.75 4.99 14.37
N ASP A 148 -36.07 5.96 13.50
CA ASP A 148 -35.37 7.24 13.30
C ASP A 148 -33.89 7.10 12.86
N LYS A 149 -33.54 5.96 12.25
CA LYS A 149 -32.23 5.75 11.66
C LYS A 149 -32.26 6.05 10.18
N ARG A 150 -31.33 6.89 9.73
CA ARG A 150 -31.17 7.22 8.30
C ARG A 150 -30.47 6.08 7.58
N LEU A 151 -30.99 5.72 6.41
CA LEU A 151 -30.38 4.71 5.54
C LEU A 151 -29.79 5.33 4.27
N HIS A 152 -28.86 4.62 3.67
CA HIS A 152 -28.40 4.82 2.30
C HIS A 152 -28.87 3.66 1.45
N LYS A 153 -29.72 3.93 0.47
CA LYS A 153 -30.17 2.94 -0.50
C LYS A 153 -29.06 2.72 -1.54
N ILE A 154 -28.73 1.47 -1.81
CA ILE A 154 -27.75 1.04 -2.79
C ILE A 154 -28.49 0.18 -3.81
N GLU A 155 -28.49 0.62 -5.06
CA GLU A 155 -29.14 -0.10 -6.17
C GLU A 155 -28.21 -0.16 -7.37
N PHE A 156 -28.01 -1.36 -7.91
CA PHE A 156 -27.22 -1.57 -9.12
C PHE A 156 -27.68 -2.83 -9.84
N LEU A 157 -27.33 -2.95 -11.12
CA LEU A 157 -27.60 -4.16 -11.90
C LEU A 157 -26.40 -5.11 -11.82
N PHE A 158 -26.67 -6.37 -11.48
CA PHE A 158 -25.70 -7.46 -11.56
C PHE A 158 -26.27 -8.58 -12.41
N ASN A 159 -25.60 -8.94 -13.51
CA ASN A 159 -26.11 -9.91 -14.48
C ASN A 159 -27.56 -9.63 -14.94
N ASN A 160 -27.88 -8.34 -15.21
CA ASN A 160 -29.22 -7.84 -15.53
C ASN A 160 -30.28 -8.01 -14.41
N ASN A 161 -29.88 -8.46 -13.22
CA ASN A 161 -30.74 -8.55 -12.06
C ASN A 161 -30.53 -7.32 -11.16
N PRO A 162 -31.60 -6.59 -10.80
CA PRO A 162 -31.49 -5.44 -9.89
C PRO A 162 -31.16 -5.93 -8.48
N GLN A 163 -30.01 -5.53 -7.98
CA GLN A 163 -29.59 -5.74 -6.59
C GLN A 163 -29.96 -4.52 -5.77
N ARG A 164 -30.48 -4.77 -4.57
CA ARG A 164 -30.88 -3.73 -3.61
C ARG A 164 -30.32 -4.04 -2.24
N ALA A 165 -29.76 -3.02 -1.61
CA ALA A 165 -29.29 -3.08 -0.23
C ALA A 165 -29.44 -1.71 0.43
N TRP A 166 -29.41 -1.69 1.76
CA TRP A 166 -29.42 -0.48 2.55
C TRP A 166 -28.25 -0.48 3.52
N SER A 167 -27.54 0.63 3.64
CA SER A 167 -26.52 0.84 4.67
C SER A 167 -27.02 1.80 5.74
N VAL A 168 -26.86 1.45 7.01
CA VAL A 168 -27.23 2.32 8.13
C VAL A 168 -26.23 3.46 8.27
N ARG A 169 -26.67 4.72 8.28
CA ARG A 169 -25.78 5.87 8.49
C ARG A 169 -25.21 5.87 9.90
N HIS A 170 -23.93 6.21 10.02
CA HIS A 170 -23.28 6.31 11.32
C HIS A 170 -23.31 7.72 11.92
N ASN A 171 -23.75 8.75 11.18
CA ASN A 171 -23.86 10.16 11.63
C ASN A 171 -22.64 10.71 12.40
N ASN A 172 -21.45 10.22 12.06
CA ASN A 172 -20.19 10.45 12.78
C ASN A 172 -20.17 10.04 14.28
N ILE A 173 -21.11 9.19 14.71
CA ILE A 173 -21.20 8.63 16.06
C ILE A 173 -20.33 7.36 16.13
N PRO A 174 -19.31 7.29 17.00
CA PRO A 174 -18.39 6.15 17.05
C PRO A 174 -19.06 4.78 17.26
N LYS A 175 -20.13 4.71 18.06
CA LYS A 175 -20.87 3.46 18.33
C LYS A 175 -21.65 2.96 17.11
N GLU A 176 -21.97 3.85 16.16
CA GLU A 176 -22.73 3.51 14.96
C GLU A 176 -21.85 3.14 13.77
N LYS A 177 -20.55 3.46 13.83
CA LYS A 177 -19.56 3.07 12.82
C LYS A 177 -19.48 1.55 12.71
N GLY A 178 -19.52 1.08 11.48
CA GLY A 178 -19.32 -0.33 11.17
C GLY A 178 -17.88 -0.78 11.35
N LEU A 179 -17.68 -2.10 11.28
CA LEU A 179 -16.37 -2.72 11.49
C LEU A 179 -15.30 -2.19 10.52
N TYR A 180 -15.63 -2.15 9.23
CA TYR A 180 -14.69 -1.75 8.18
C TYR A 180 -14.26 -0.30 8.30
N ILE A 181 -15.14 0.56 8.81
CA ILE A 181 -14.87 1.98 8.98
C ILE A 181 -13.77 2.16 10.02
N ASN A 182 -13.91 1.52 11.19
CA ASN A 182 -12.90 1.59 12.25
C ASN A 182 -11.53 1.07 11.78
N VAL A 183 -11.52 -0.02 11.01
CA VAL A 183 -10.29 -0.60 10.47
C VAL A 183 -9.64 0.33 9.43
N LEU A 184 -10.43 0.93 8.55
CA LEU A 184 -9.93 1.88 7.56
C LEU A 184 -9.44 3.18 8.19
N GLU A 185 -10.10 3.68 9.24
CA GLU A 185 -9.65 4.83 10.01
C GLU A 185 -8.29 4.54 10.67
N TYR A 186 -8.14 3.37 11.28
CA TYR A 186 -6.87 2.91 11.83
C TYR A 186 -5.75 2.85 10.77
N LEU A 187 -6.02 2.22 9.62
CA LEU A 187 -5.05 2.10 8.53
C LEU A 187 -4.69 3.47 7.92
N SER A 188 -5.67 4.37 7.78
CA SER A 188 -5.47 5.74 7.30
C SER A 188 -4.59 6.53 8.25
N ALA A 189 -4.85 6.45 9.56
CA ALA A 189 -4.05 7.09 10.59
C ALA A 189 -2.58 6.59 10.56
N LYS A 190 -2.38 5.27 10.47
CA LYS A 190 -1.04 4.66 10.36
C LYS A 190 -0.32 5.09 9.09
N ARG A 191 -1.00 5.14 7.95
CA ARG A 191 -0.42 5.64 6.70
C ARG A 191 0.02 7.10 6.83
N ASN A 192 -0.80 7.94 7.46
CA ASN A 192 -0.49 9.37 7.62
C ASN A 192 0.63 9.61 8.63
N GLU A 193 0.73 8.80 9.68
CA GLU A 193 1.87 8.77 10.59
C GLU A 193 3.18 8.44 9.85
N LEU A 194 3.17 7.38 9.04
CA LEU A 194 4.33 6.98 8.23
C LEU A 194 4.71 8.04 7.19
N LYS A 195 3.73 8.61 6.48
CA LYS A 195 3.98 9.70 5.53
C LYS A 195 4.65 10.91 6.19
N ARG A 196 4.19 11.31 7.39
CA ARG A 196 4.82 12.42 8.14
C ARG A 196 6.27 12.11 8.52
N ARG A 197 6.57 10.88 8.95
CA ARG A 197 7.94 10.45 9.26
C ARG A 197 8.84 10.41 8.03
N LEU A 198 8.28 10.02 6.87
CA LEU A 198 9.03 9.91 5.62
C LEU A 198 9.24 11.25 4.90
N ALA A 199 8.34 12.23 5.10
CA ALA A 199 8.45 13.54 4.46
C ALA A 199 9.84 14.22 4.63
N PRO A 200 10.41 14.36 5.85
CA PRO A 200 11.74 14.96 6.00
C PRO A 200 12.87 14.09 5.43
N LEU A 201 12.69 12.77 5.43
CA LEU A 201 13.69 11.83 4.89
C LEU A 201 13.71 11.85 3.36
N LYS A 202 12.58 12.15 2.72
CA LYS A 202 12.47 12.25 1.27
C LYS A 202 13.35 13.38 0.73
N ALA A 203 13.25 14.58 1.33
CA ALA A 203 14.08 15.72 0.95
C ALA A 203 15.58 15.39 1.10
N LYS A 204 15.98 14.87 2.27
CA LYS A 204 17.37 14.45 2.52
C LYS A 204 17.86 13.40 1.53
N LYS A 205 16.99 12.48 1.11
CA LYS A 205 17.34 11.45 0.12
C LYS A 205 17.57 12.06 -1.25
N GLU A 206 16.73 13.00 -1.68
CA GLU A 206 16.90 13.70 -2.96
C GLU A 206 18.25 14.44 -3.01
N ASP A 207 18.63 15.13 -1.93
CA ASP A 207 19.94 15.77 -1.78
C ASP A 207 21.10 14.75 -1.87
N MET A 208 20.97 13.62 -1.16
CA MET A 208 21.98 12.55 -1.19
C MET A 208 22.10 11.90 -2.57
N ASP A 209 20.99 11.68 -3.26
CA ASP A 209 20.97 11.08 -4.61
C ASP A 209 21.65 12.03 -5.63
N LEU A 210 21.52 13.36 -5.46
CA LEU A 210 22.25 14.36 -6.25
C LEU A 210 23.77 14.27 -6.01
N VAL A 211 24.20 14.20 -4.74
CA VAL A 211 25.63 14.04 -4.39
C VAL A 211 26.18 12.73 -4.99
N ILE A 212 25.46 11.62 -4.87
CA ILE A 212 25.87 10.33 -5.44
C ILE A 212 25.98 10.41 -6.98
N SER A 213 25.05 11.11 -7.64
CA SER A 213 25.11 11.32 -9.10
C SER A 213 26.35 12.12 -9.51
N SER A 214 26.70 13.16 -8.76
CA SER A 214 27.93 13.94 -8.98
C SER A 214 29.20 13.11 -8.74
N MET A 215 29.22 12.27 -7.71
CA MET A 215 30.34 11.34 -7.48
C MET A 215 30.50 10.33 -8.63
N GLY A 216 29.39 9.87 -9.22
CA GLY A 216 29.41 9.02 -10.42
C GLY A 216 30.04 9.67 -11.65
N LYS A 217 30.20 11.01 -11.66
CA LYS A 217 30.88 11.78 -12.70
C LYS A 217 32.37 12.02 -12.39
N GLY A 218 32.91 11.41 -11.33
CA GLY A 218 34.33 11.46 -10.98
C GLY A 218 34.70 12.50 -9.91
N LEU A 219 33.73 13.18 -9.30
CA LEU A 219 33.97 14.13 -8.20
C LEU A 219 34.24 13.39 -6.89
N SER A 220 35.15 13.93 -6.07
CA SER A 220 35.30 13.50 -4.68
C SER A 220 34.05 13.86 -3.87
N LEU A 221 33.85 13.19 -2.72
CA LEU A 221 32.69 13.45 -1.86
C LEU A 221 32.59 14.92 -1.44
N SER A 222 33.73 15.56 -1.11
CA SER A 222 33.76 16.96 -0.71
C SER A 222 33.33 17.89 -1.85
N GLU A 223 33.87 17.68 -3.04
CA GLU A 223 33.55 18.48 -4.23
C GLU A 223 32.08 18.30 -4.66
N ALA A 224 31.55 17.07 -4.56
CA ALA A 224 30.16 16.79 -4.87
C ALA A 224 29.20 17.50 -3.89
N ILE A 225 29.54 17.57 -2.60
CA ILE A 225 28.76 18.28 -1.59
C ILE A 225 28.79 19.78 -1.85
N GLU A 226 29.96 20.37 -2.07
CA GLU A 226 30.10 21.81 -2.35
C GLU A 226 29.32 22.22 -3.62
N GLN A 227 29.37 21.40 -4.67
CA GLN A 227 28.65 21.66 -5.91
C GLN A 227 27.13 21.66 -5.71
N VAL A 228 26.58 20.72 -4.93
CA VAL A 228 25.14 20.65 -4.64
C VAL A 228 24.70 21.86 -3.80
N LEU A 229 25.50 22.26 -2.80
CA LEU A 229 25.21 23.44 -1.98
C LEU A 229 25.23 24.73 -2.81
N ALA A 230 26.24 24.92 -3.67
CA ALA A 230 26.35 26.10 -4.54
C ALA A 230 25.17 26.22 -5.53
N ASN A 231 24.62 25.10 -6.01
CA ASN A 231 23.45 25.10 -6.89
C ASN A 231 22.17 25.46 -6.13
N ALA A 232 22.00 24.97 -4.90
CA ALA A 232 20.85 25.29 -4.05
C ALA A 232 20.82 26.78 -3.61
N GLU A 233 21.98 27.42 -3.45
CA GLU A 233 22.06 28.85 -3.17
C GLU A 233 21.66 29.73 -4.36
N LYS A 234 21.98 29.31 -5.59
CA LYS A 234 21.56 30.00 -6.81
C LYS A 234 20.05 29.96 -7.04
N GLU A 235 19.39 28.86 -6.71
CA GLU A 235 17.93 28.75 -6.81
C GLU A 235 17.17 29.60 -5.79
N LYS A 236 17.77 29.93 -4.63
CA LYS A 236 17.15 30.81 -3.62
C LYS A 236 17.24 32.30 -3.95
N HIS A 237 18.08 32.69 -4.90
CA HIS A 237 18.34 34.09 -5.29
C HIS A 237 17.78 34.44 -6.67
N SER A 238 17.01 33.52 -7.29
CA SER A 238 16.29 33.71 -8.55
C SER A 238 14.79 33.67 -8.33
#